data_AF-A0A1A8GL51-F1
#
_entry.id   AF-A0A1A8GL51-F1
#
_cell.length_a   1.000
_cell.length_b   1.000
_cell.length_c   1.000
_cell.angle_alpha   90.00
_cell.angle_beta   90.00
_cell.angle_gamma   90.00
#
_symmetry.space_group_name_H-M   'P 1'
#
loop_
_entity.id
_entity.type
_entity.pdbx_description
1 polymer ?
#
loop_
_entity_poly.entity_id
_entity_poly.type
_entity_poly.pdbx_seq_one_letter_code
_entity_poly.pdbx_strand_id
1 'polypeptide(L)'
;ITGPTETRVVHSLQACHNFFYQQTPPNIPGILEQGNIINQNRYKPICQTFENTVTFVTLYDTTNNIPVFSAYKYTQYATGRPRDIWMIEPQLENLHSGNNMEIPDRNKSYRFQATPDDYDNSHNYQKGHLLPNSFGSNMNVKQSTFTPT
;
A
#
# COMPACT_ATOMS: atom_id res chain seq x y z
N ILE A 1 -10.77 26.64 -8.16
CA ILE A 1 -9.31 26.61 -7.85
C ILE A 1 -8.98 25.19 -7.46
N THR A 2 -8.48 24.39 -8.39
CA THR A 2 -8.03 23.01 -8.18
C THR A 2 -6.61 23.05 -7.62
N GLY A 3 -6.47 22.75 -6.33
CA GLY A 3 -5.18 22.66 -5.67
C GLY A 3 -4.37 21.43 -6.12
N PRO A 4 -3.07 21.38 -5.80
CA PRO A 4 -2.18 20.29 -6.18
C PRO A 4 -2.69 18.96 -5.62
N THR A 5 -2.45 17.88 -6.35
CA THR A 5 -2.89 16.51 -6.06
C THR A 5 -2.24 15.97 -4.78
N GLU A 6 -2.80 16.29 -3.62
CA GLU A 6 -2.35 15.72 -2.34
C GLU A 6 -2.90 14.29 -2.18
N THR A 7 -2.02 13.29 -2.27
CA THR A 7 -2.40 11.86 -2.26
C THR A 7 -1.94 11.19 -0.97
N ARG A 8 -2.86 10.97 -0.02
CA ARG A 8 -2.64 10.44 1.36
C ARG A 8 -3.15 9.00 1.51
N VAL A 9 -3.30 8.46 2.74
CA VAL A 9 -4.39 7.50 2.99
C VAL A 9 -5.65 8.18 2.48
N VAL A 10 -6.29 7.58 1.49
CA VAL A 10 -7.40 8.25 0.81
C VAL A 10 -8.71 7.92 1.52
N HIS A 11 -9.72 8.77 1.34
CA HIS A 11 -11.05 8.45 1.86
C HIS A 11 -11.83 7.51 0.91
N SER A 12 -11.37 7.39 -0.33
CA SER A 12 -12.01 6.61 -1.39
C SER A 12 -10.98 6.05 -2.37
N LEU A 13 -11.22 4.81 -2.83
CA LEU A 13 -10.44 4.16 -3.88
C LEU A 13 -10.50 4.92 -5.22
N GLN A 14 -11.43 5.87 -5.38
CA GLN A 14 -11.49 6.74 -6.54
C GLN A 14 -10.18 7.52 -6.77
N ALA A 15 -9.45 7.87 -5.71
CA ALA A 15 -8.17 8.58 -5.86
C ALA A 15 -7.11 7.76 -6.64
N CYS A 16 -7.21 6.43 -6.60
CA CYS A 16 -6.33 5.49 -7.30
C CYS A 16 -7.07 4.57 -8.26
N HIS A 17 -8.22 5.03 -8.78
CA HIS A 17 -9.10 4.26 -9.68
C HIS A 17 -8.37 3.71 -10.92
N ASN A 18 -7.32 4.38 -11.37
CA ASN A 18 -6.52 3.99 -12.52
C ASN A 18 -5.85 2.62 -12.38
N PHE A 19 -5.71 2.04 -11.19
CA PHE A 19 -5.16 0.69 -11.03
C PHE A 19 -6.19 -0.43 -11.20
N PHE A 20 -7.47 -0.10 -11.23
CA PHE A 20 -8.54 -1.07 -11.36
C PHE A 20 -8.90 -1.33 -12.83
N TYR A 21 -9.30 -2.57 -13.11
CA TYR A 21 -9.87 -2.92 -14.40
C TYR A 21 -11.13 -2.08 -14.64
N GLN A 22 -11.22 -1.45 -15.82
CA GLN A 22 -12.30 -0.51 -16.16
C GLN A 22 -12.53 0.57 -15.09
N GLN A 23 -11.48 0.95 -14.36
CA GLN A 23 -11.53 1.96 -13.28
C GLN A 23 -12.55 1.64 -12.18
N THR A 24 -12.96 0.38 -12.06
CA THR A 24 -14.02 -0.07 -11.16
C THR A 24 -13.44 -0.94 -10.05
N PRO A 25 -13.52 -0.51 -8.78
CA PRO A 25 -13.02 -1.32 -7.67
C PRO A 25 -13.88 -2.57 -7.46
N PRO A 26 -13.32 -3.65 -6.88
CA PRO A 26 -14.06 -4.88 -6.62
C PRO A 26 -15.17 -4.64 -5.58
N ASN A 27 -16.20 -5.49 -5.62
CA ASN A 27 -17.22 -5.56 -4.57
C ASN A 27 -16.84 -6.64 -3.56
N ILE A 28 -16.57 -6.26 -2.32
CA ILE A 28 -16.18 -7.15 -1.22
C ILE A 28 -17.20 -6.98 -0.10
N PRO A 29 -18.14 -7.95 0.08
CA PRO A 29 -19.20 -7.85 1.09
C PRO A 29 -18.66 -7.54 2.49
N GLY A 30 -19.29 -6.58 3.16
CA GLY A 30 -18.91 -6.13 4.51
C GLY A 30 -17.65 -5.26 4.59
N ILE A 31 -16.95 -5.03 3.48
CA ILE A 31 -15.70 -4.24 3.44
C ILE A 31 -15.82 -3.08 2.45
N LEU A 32 -16.11 -3.41 1.19
CA LEU A 32 -16.15 -2.49 0.06
C LEU A 32 -17.37 -2.80 -0.80
N GLU A 33 -18.47 -2.09 -0.57
CA GLU A 33 -19.72 -2.33 -1.27
C GLU A 33 -20.05 -1.20 -2.22
N GLN A 34 -20.22 -1.52 -3.50
CA GLN A 34 -20.51 -0.54 -4.55
C GLN A 34 -19.52 0.64 -4.58
N GLY A 35 -18.24 0.35 -4.29
CA GLY A 35 -17.17 1.35 -4.21
C GLY A 35 -17.07 2.10 -2.89
N ASN A 36 -17.94 1.83 -1.92
CA ASN A 36 -17.94 2.47 -0.60
C ASN A 36 -17.30 1.57 0.44
N ILE A 37 -16.38 2.14 1.21
CA ILE A 37 -15.76 1.44 2.34
C ILE A 37 -16.73 1.47 3.52
N ILE A 38 -17.19 0.28 3.94
CA ILE A 38 -18.23 0.14 4.97
C ILE A 38 -17.73 0.63 6.35
N ASN A 39 -16.48 0.35 6.69
CA ASN A 39 -15.86 0.81 7.94
C ASN A 39 -14.57 1.58 7.65
N GLN A 40 -14.68 2.88 7.43
CA GLN A 40 -13.53 3.75 7.17
C GLN A 40 -12.57 3.91 8.36
N ASN A 41 -12.95 3.53 9.58
CA ASN A 41 -12.05 3.57 10.72
C ASN A 41 -11.05 2.39 10.70
N ARG A 42 -11.46 1.27 10.11
CA ARG A 42 -10.66 0.04 10.01
C ARG A 42 -10.00 -0.12 8.64
N TYR A 43 -10.76 0.05 7.56
CA TYR A 43 -10.27 -0.19 6.21
C TYR A 43 -9.75 1.10 5.60
N LYS A 44 -8.46 1.10 5.26
CA LYS A 44 -7.74 2.25 4.74
C LYS A 44 -7.29 1.98 3.31
N PRO A 45 -7.79 2.70 2.31
CA PRO A 45 -7.28 2.62 0.96
C PRO A 45 -5.97 3.42 0.89
N ILE A 46 -4.94 2.79 0.33
CA ILE A 46 -3.59 3.32 0.24
C ILE A 46 -3.19 3.36 -1.23
N CYS A 47 -2.88 4.55 -1.69
CA CYS A 47 -2.20 4.79 -2.95
C CYS A 47 -0.70 4.61 -2.71
N GLN A 48 -0.16 3.44 -3.04
CA GLN A 48 1.21 3.07 -2.68
C GLN A 48 2.21 3.95 -3.43
N THR A 49 2.85 4.86 -2.71
CA THR A 49 3.62 5.97 -3.27
C THR A 49 5.09 5.85 -2.88
N PHE A 50 5.96 5.80 -3.88
CA PHE A 50 7.41 5.77 -3.71
C PHE A 50 8.05 6.81 -4.64
N GLU A 51 8.95 7.63 -4.12
CA GLU A 51 9.55 8.76 -4.83
C GLU A 51 8.52 9.63 -5.58
N ASN A 52 7.43 9.96 -4.88
CA ASN A 52 6.28 10.74 -5.36
C ASN A 52 5.52 10.11 -6.54
N THR A 53 5.76 8.83 -6.82
CA THR A 53 5.09 8.07 -7.87
C THR A 53 4.14 7.06 -7.24
N VAL A 54 2.86 7.12 -7.62
CA VAL A 54 1.89 6.08 -7.23
C VAL A 54 2.12 4.85 -8.10
N THR A 55 2.29 3.69 -7.46
CA THR A 55 2.77 2.46 -8.13
C THR A 55 1.75 1.33 -8.16
N PHE A 56 0.95 1.18 -7.09
CA PHE A 56 -0.19 0.28 -7.00
C PHE A 56 -1.15 0.78 -5.93
N VAL A 57 -2.26 0.08 -5.72
CA VAL A 57 -3.21 0.37 -4.64
C VAL A 57 -3.34 -0.83 -3.73
N THR A 58 -3.49 -0.57 -2.45
CA THR A 58 -3.82 -1.55 -1.41
C THR A 58 -5.09 -1.07 -0.71
N LEU A 59 -6.02 -1.96 -0.38
CA LEU A 59 -6.99 -1.74 0.70
C LEU A 59 -6.51 -2.50 1.94
N TYR A 60 -6.21 -1.76 3.00
CA TYR A 60 -5.55 -2.29 4.19
C TYR A 60 -6.48 -2.34 5.40
N ASP A 61 -6.38 -3.39 6.21
CA ASP A 61 -7.12 -3.56 7.48
C ASP A 61 -6.19 -3.19 8.65
N THR A 62 -6.38 -2.00 9.23
CA THR A 62 -5.54 -1.51 10.34
C THR A 62 -5.85 -2.14 11.69
N THR A 63 -6.90 -2.95 11.80
CA THR A 63 -7.20 -3.70 13.03
C THR A 63 -6.42 -5.00 13.08
N ASN A 64 -6.30 -5.67 11.94
CA ASN A 64 -5.55 -6.93 11.83
C ASN A 64 -4.14 -6.74 11.28
N ASN A 65 -3.81 -5.53 10.84
CA ASN A 65 -2.54 -5.19 10.20
C ASN A 65 -2.24 -6.07 8.97
N ILE A 66 -3.24 -6.26 8.11
CA ILE A 66 -3.11 -7.06 6.88
C ILE A 66 -3.71 -6.35 5.65
N PRO A 67 -3.14 -6.59 4.46
CA PRO A 67 -3.83 -6.29 3.20
C PRO A 67 -5.11 -7.08 3.06
N VAL A 68 -6.20 -6.42 2.65
CA VAL A 68 -7.42 -7.07 2.18
C VAL A 68 -7.28 -7.45 0.70
N PHE A 69 -6.84 -6.48 -0.11
CA PHE A 69 -6.51 -6.73 -1.52
C PHE A 69 -5.53 -5.66 -2.04
N SER A 70 -4.88 -5.97 -3.15
CA SER A 70 -4.12 -5.00 -3.95
C SER A 70 -4.58 -5.00 -5.41
N ALA A 71 -4.46 -3.87 -6.09
CA ALA A 71 -4.61 -3.78 -7.54
C ALA A 71 -3.44 -3.03 -8.17
N TYR A 72 -2.97 -3.52 -9.31
CA TYR A 72 -1.85 -2.97 -10.04
C TYR A 72 -2.05 -3.16 -11.54
N LYS A 73 -1.39 -2.32 -12.34
CA LYS A 73 -1.37 -2.43 -13.80
C LYS A 73 -0.12 -3.17 -14.23
N TYR A 74 -0.30 -4.35 -14.80
CA TYR A 74 0.77 -5.05 -15.50
C TYR A 74 0.91 -4.49 -16.91
N THR A 75 2.07 -3.91 -17.22
CA THR A 75 2.38 -3.36 -18.56
C THR A 75 3.56 -4.09 -19.18
N GLN A 76 4.68 -4.10 -18.46
CA GLN A 76 5.93 -4.76 -18.81
C GLN A 76 6.69 -5.06 -17.51
N TYR A 77 7.74 -5.87 -17.59
CA TYR A 77 8.62 -6.14 -16.45
C TYR A 77 10.04 -5.63 -16.72
N ALA A 78 10.70 -5.14 -15.68
CA ALA A 78 12.13 -4.89 -15.69
C ALA A 78 12.90 -6.09 -15.12
N THR A 79 14.13 -6.31 -15.59
CA THR A 79 15.04 -7.32 -15.03
C THR A 79 15.69 -6.84 -13.74
N GLY A 80 16.15 -7.78 -12.92
CA GLY A 80 16.81 -7.48 -11.65
C GLY A 80 15.84 -7.36 -10.47
N ARG A 81 16.38 -7.63 -9.28
CA ARG A 81 15.72 -7.46 -7.99
C ARG A 81 16.51 -6.41 -7.21
N PRO A 82 15.88 -5.32 -6.73
CA PRO A 82 16.55 -4.36 -5.85
C PRO A 82 16.91 -5.02 -4.51
N ARG A 83 17.61 -4.27 -3.65
CA ARG A 83 17.80 -4.69 -2.26
C ARG A 83 16.44 -4.77 -1.56
N ASP A 84 16.32 -5.74 -0.66
CA ASP A 84 15.10 -6.01 0.11
C ASP A 84 14.95 -4.99 1.27
N ILE A 85 14.74 -3.72 0.92
CA ILE A 85 14.52 -2.62 1.86
C ILE A 85 13.01 -2.49 2.07
N TRP A 86 12.52 -3.03 3.18
CA TRP A 86 11.11 -2.96 3.54
C TRP A 86 10.77 -1.62 4.20
N MET A 87 9.69 -1.01 3.73
CA MET A 87 9.21 0.30 4.13
C MET A 87 7.80 0.19 4.74
N ILE A 88 7.39 1.24 5.43
CA ILE A 88 6.06 1.40 6.02
C ILE A 88 5.36 2.62 5.41
N GLU A 89 4.07 2.74 5.66
CA GLU A 89 3.21 3.83 5.23
C GLU A 89 3.02 4.78 6.42
N PRO A 90 3.81 5.87 6.52
CA PRO A 90 3.82 6.70 7.72
C PRO A 90 2.50 7.44 7.97
N GLN A 91 1.69 7.59 6.92
CA GLN A 91 0.37 8.20 7.00
C GLN A 91 -0.67 7.33 7.72
N LEU A 92 -0.42 6.02 7.93
CA LEU A 92 -1.28 5.17 8.75
C LEU A 92 -1.14 5.49 10.25
N GLU A 93 0.05 5.93 10.69
CA GLU A 93 0.31 6.31 12.09
C GLU A 93 0.00 7.79 12.36
N ASN A 94 0.26 8.66 11.40
CA ASN A 94 -0.01 10.10 11.52
C ASN A 94 -0.43 10.69 10.17
N LEU A 95 -1.66 11.19 10.10
CA LEU A 95 -2.25 11.77 8.89
C LEU A 95 -1.52 13.02 8.36
N HIS A 96 -0.63 13.63 9.15
CA HIS A 96 0.22 14.76 8.75
C HIS A 96 1.60 14.34 8.23
N SER A 97 1.93 13.05 8.25
CA SER A 97 3.16 12.52 7.66
C SER A 97 3.19 12.67 6.15
N GLY A 98 4.38 12.50 5.56
CA GLY A 98 4.54 12.44 4.11
C GLY A 98 3.76 11.28 3.49
N ASN A 99 3.53 11.39 2.17
CA ASN A 99 2.77 10.39 1.42
C ASN A 99 3.62 9.23 0.91
N ASN A 100 4.93 9.42 0.86
CA ASN A 100 5.86 8.37 0.44
C ASN A 100 5.99 7.34 1.55
N MET A 101 6.08 6.08 1.15
CA MET A 101 6.58 5.03 2.03
C MET A 101 8.00 5.36 2.51
N GLU A 102 8.31 4.99 3.75
CA GLU A 102 9.58 5.30 4.40
C GLU A 102 10.15 4.09 5.15
N ILE A 103 11.46 4.10 5.40
CA ILE A 103 12.07 3.08 6.25
C ILE A 103 11.57 3.28 7.69
N PRO A 104 11.07 2.22 8.37
CA PRO A 104 10.57 2.36 9.73
C PRO A 104 11.68 2.78 10.70
N ASP A 105 11.34 3.67 11.64
CA ASP A 105 12.19 3.98 12.79
C ASP A 105 12.04 2.85 13.83
N ARG A 106 13.15 2.16 14.10
CA ARG A 106 13.20 1.05 15.07
C ARG A 106 12.89 1.46 16.51
N ASN A 107 12.96 2.75 16.83
CA ASN A 107 12.62 3.29 18.15
C ASN A 107 11.14 3.69 18.27
N LYS A 108 10.36 3.57 17.19
CA LYS A 108 8.95 3.94 17.14
C LYS A 108 8.07 2.70 17.15
N SER A 109 6.98 2.75 17.91
CA SER A 109 5.92 1.74 17.84
C SER A 109 4.93 2.10 16.73
N TYR A 110 4.54 1.10 15.94
CA TYR A 110 3.53 1.23 14.88
C TYR A 110 2.28 0.47 15.32
N ARG A 111 1.14 1.16 15.36
CA ARG A 111 -0.11 0.60 15.89
C ARG A 111 -1.08 0.16 14.79
N PHE A 112 -1.05 0.82 13.65
CA PHE A 112 -2.06 0.69 12.60
C PHE A 112 -1.52 -0.01 11.35
N GLN A 113 -0.33 -0.59 11.44
CA GLN A 113 0.26 -1.42 10.39
C GLN A 113 1.27 -2.42 10.96
N ALA A 114 1.56 -3.44 10.16
CA ALA A 114 2.68 -4.34 10.41
C ALA A 114 3.99 -3.70 9.97
N THR A 115 5.07 -4.05 10.65
CA THR A 115 6.44 -3.65 10.35
C THR A 115 7.27 -4.86 9.90
N PRO A 116 8.45 -4.64 9.30
CA PRO A 116 9.33 -5.75 8.93
C PRO A 116 9.75 -6.61 10.13
N ASP A 117 9.89 -5.99 11.30
CA ASP A 117 10.30 -6.64 12.54
C ASP A 117 9.22 -7.63 13.05
N ASP A 118 7.94 -7.36 12.80
CA ASP A 118 6.83 -8.28 13.16
C ASP A 118 6.94 -9.62 12.45
N TYR A 119 7.49 -9.64 11.23
CA TYR A 119 7.74 -10.85 10.47
C TYR A 119 9.08 -11.50 10.82
N ASP A 120 10.13 -10.70 11.03
CA ASP A 120 11.48 -11.20 11.34
C ASP A 120 11.54 -11.90 12.71
N ASN A 121 10.67 -11.48 13.64
CA ASN A 121 10.51 -12.14 14.93
C ASN A 121 9.65 -13.41 14.87
N SER A 122 9.07 -13.73 13.71
CA SER A 122 8.30 -14.95 13.50
C SER A 122 9.16 -16.02 12.82
N HIS A 123 9.03 -17.28 13.25
CA HIS A 123 9.73 -18.39 12.60
C HIS A 123 8.98 -18.99 11.39
N ASN A 124 7.72 -18.59 11.15
CA ASN A 124 6.82 -19.27 10.21
C ASN A 124 6.28 -18.38 9.09
N TYR A 125 6.47 -17.07 9.16
CA TYR A 125 5.90 -16.13 8.19
C TYR A 125 7.00 -15.42 7.39
N GLN A 126 6.71 -15.19 6.12
CA GLN A 126 7.55 -14.42 5.21
C GLN A 126 6.85 -13.12 4.84
N LYS A 127 7.63 -12.10 4.52
CA LYS A 127 7.16 -10.82 3.98
C LYS A 127 6.77 -11.01 2.51
N GLY A 128 5.56 -11.50 2.29
CA GLY A 128 5.02 -11.77 0.95
C GLY A 128 4.70 -10.48 0.20
N HIS A 129 5.06 -10.40 -1.08
CA HIS A 129 4.73 -9.25 -1.92
C HIS A 129 3.28 -9.30 -2.42
N LEU A 130 2.57 -8.17 -2.37
CA LEU A 130 1.24 -8.01 -2.96
C LEU A 130 1.29 -7.75 -4.46
N LEU A 131 2.10 -6.77 -4.87
CA LEU A 131 2.58 -6.65 -6.24
C LEU A 131 3.85 -7.47 -6.34
N PRO A 132 3.88 -8.60 -7.07
CA PRO A 132 5.11 -9.37 -7.23
C PRO A 132 6.25 -8.48 -7.74
N ASN A 133 7.40 -8.50 -7.08
CA ASN A 133 8.56 -7.68 -7.48
C ASN A 133 8.97 -7.92 -8.94
N SER A 134 8.81 -9.15 -9.43
CA SER A 134 9.06 -9.49 -10.83
C SER A 134 8.17 -8.74 -11.82
N PHE A 135 6.99 -8.26 -11.40
CA PHE A 135 6.04 -7.53 -12.23
C PHE A 135 6.26 -6.02 -12.22
N GLY A 136 7.23 -5.53 -11.44
CA GLY A 136 7.59 -4.11 -11.45
C GLY A 136 8.14 -3.69 -12.81
N SER A 137 7.55 -2.66 -13.41
CA SER A 137 7.85 -2.17 -14.76
C SER A 137 9.17 -1.38 -14.85
N ASN A 138 9.69 -0.93 -13.71
CA ASN A 138 10.98 -0.25 -13.55
C ASN A 138 11.49 -0.44 -12.10
N MET A 139 12.68 0.10 -11.79
CA MET A 139 13.29 -0.05 -10.47
C MET A 139 12.47 0.59 -9.34
N ASN A 140 11.87 1.75 -9.57
CA ASN A 140 11.06 2.45 -8.57
C ASN A 140 9.81 1.63 -8.21
N VAL A 141 9.11 1.06 -9.20
CA VAL A 141 7.97 0.16 -8.95
C VAL A 141 8.43 -1.11 -8.23
N LYS A 142 9.59 -1.66 -8.57
CA LYS A 142 10.16 -2.81 -7.85
C LYS A 142 10.45 -2.48 -6.39
N GLN A 143 11.06 -1.33 -6.11
CA GLN A 143 11.36 -0.89 -4.75
C GLN A 143 10.08 -0.62 -3.94
N SER A 144 9.03 -0.10 -4.59
CA SER A 144 7.76 0.15 -3.90
C SER A 144 7.03 -1.14 -3.46
N THR A 145 7.38 -2.29 -4.03
CA THR A 145 6.77 -3.59 -3.64
C THR A 145 7.19 -4.09 -2.26
N PHE A 146 8.23 -3.50 -1.65
CA PHE A 146 8.74 -3.91 -0.35
C PHE A 146 8.00 -3.16 0.77
N THR A 147 6.73 -3.49 0.95
CA THR A 147 5.89 -2.99 2.02
C THR A 147 5.04 -4.12 2.61
N PRO A 148 4.84 -4.17 3.94
CA PRO A 148 3.89 -5.09 4.57
C PRO A 148 2.42 -4.77 4.29
N THR A 149 2.10 -3.64 3.64
CA THR A 149 0.72 -3.18 3.44
C THR A 149 0.08 -3.56 2.14
#